data_AF-A0A177G7X2-F1
#
_entry.id   AF-A0A177G7X2-F1
#
_cell.length_a   1.000
_cell.length_b   1.000
_cell.length_c   1.000
_cell.angle_alpha   90.00
_cell.angle_beta   90.00
_cell.angle_gamma   90.00
#
_symmetry.space_group_name_H-M   'P 1'
#
loop_
_entity.id
_entity.type
_entity.pdbx_description
1 polymer ?
#
loop_
_entity_poly.entity_id
_entity_poly.type
_entity_poly.pdbx_seq_one_letter_code
_entity_poly.pdbx_strand_id
1 'polypeptide(L)' 'MVLSQTRTAEGEAAWLKSSGETPLSPEDTQTYIDRQLRYDPDLWVLEVEAPDFRPPFEATLI' A
#
# COMPACT_ATOMS: atom_id res chain seq x y z
N MET A 1 0.30 -3.44 -7.30
CA MET A 1 -0.71 -2.88 -6.37
C MET A 1 0.02 -2.14 -5.27
N VAL A 2 -0.52 -1.01 -4.81
CA VAL A 2 0.04 -0.27 -3.66
C VAL A 2 -0.93 -0.35 -2.50
N LEU A 3 -0.40 -0.67 -1.32
CA LEU A 3 -1.16 -0.78 -0.07
C LEU A 3 -0.66 0.26 0.93
N SER A 4 -1.59 0.92 1.61
CA SER A 4 -1.29 1.85 2.70
C SER A 4 -1.83 1.31 4.02
N GLN A 5 -1.02 1.36 5.08
CA GLN A 5 -1.45 0.88 6.38
C GLN A 5 -2.58 1.77 6.93
N THR A 6 -3.59 1.13 7.52
CA THR A 6 -4.76 1.80 8.12
C THR A 6 -5.30 0.95 9.26
N ARG A 7 -6.42 1.37 9.84
CA ARG A 7 -7.15 0.61 10.87
C ARG A 7 -8.60 0.39 10.48
N THR A 8 -9.17 -0.72 10.93
CA THR A 8 -10.62 -0.95 10.86
C THR A 8 -11.37 -0.02 11.83
N ALA A 9 -12.71 -0.01 11.78
CA ALA A 9 -13.52 0.75 12.72
C ALA A 9 -13.30 0.29 14.19
N GLU A 10 -12.94 -0.97 14.38
CA GLU A 10 -12.63 -1.59 15.66
C GLU A 10 -11.17 -1.33 16.11
N GLY A 11 -10.34 -0.69 15.27
CA GLY A 11 -8.96 -0.34 15.58
C GLY A 11 -7.90 -1.37 15.18
N GLU A 12 -8.31 -2.46 14.54
CA GLU A 12 -7.41 -3.54 14.10
C GLU A 12 -6.57 -3.14 12.89
N ALA A 13 -5.38 -3.71 12.75
CA ALA A 13 -4.48 -3.41 11.64
C ALA A 13 -5.08 -3.86 10.30
N ALA A 14 -5.11 -2.96 9.32
CA ALA A 14 -5.64 -3.21 8.00
C ALA A 14 -4.79 -2.50 6.93
N TRP A 15 -5.08 -2.82 5.66
CA TRP A 15 -4.42 -2.23 4.50
C TRP A 15 -5.45 -1.71 3.50
N LEU A 16 -5.32 -0.43 3.14
CA LEU A 16 -6.13 0.21 2.10
C LEU A 16 -5.50 -0.03 0.73
N LYS A 17 -6.31 -0.42 -0.27
CA LYS A 17 -5.86 -0.54 -1.67
C LYS A 17 -5.73 0.82 -2.37
N SER A 18 -4.63 1.51 -2.12
CA SER A 18 -4.38 2.86 -2.64
C SER A 18 -4.25 2.96 -4.17
N SER A 19 -3.88 1.87 -4.85
CA SER A 19 -3.83 1.83 -6.33
C SER A 19 -5.16 1.52 -7.01
N GLY A 20 -6.20 1.14 -6.27
CA GLY A 20 -7.40 0.51 -6.85
C GLY A 20 -7.12 -0.89 -7.41
N GLU A 21 -7.98 -1.37 -8.32
CA GLU A 21 -7.91 -2.73 -8.88
C GLU A 21 -6.76 -2.93 -9.88
N THR A 22 -6.33 -1.85 -10.54
CA THR A 22 -5.27 -1.90 -11.55
C THR A 22 -3.91 -1.61 -10.91
N PRO A 23 -2.88 -2.44 -11.13
CA PRO A 23 -1.52 -2.12 -10.72
C PRO A 23 -1.03 -0.81 -11.36
N LEU A 24 -0.40 0.03 -10.54
CA LEU A 24 0.28 1.24 -11.03
C LEU A 24 1.53 0.86 -11.83
N SER A 25 1.91 1.74 -12.75
CA SER A 25 3.24 1.70 -13.35
C SER A 25 4.31 2.03 -12.30
N PRO A 26 5.60 1.71 -12.54
CA PRO A 26 6.68 2.13 -11.65
C PRO A 26 6.73 3.65 -11.43
N GLU A 27 6.50 4.44 -12.48
CA GLU A 27 6.51 5.91 -12.41
C GLU A 27 5.34 6.47 -11.58
N ASP A 28 4.14 5.92 -11.76
CA ASP A 28 2.98 6.28 -10.96
C ASP A 28 3.15 5.86 -9.49
N THR A 29 3.81 4.71 -9.25
CA THR A 29 4.14 4.23 -7.91
C THR A 29 5.10 5.19 -7.21
N GLN A 30 6.17 5.63 -7.88
CA GLN A 30 7.09 6.62 -7.32
C GLN A 30 6.39 7.96 -7.06
N THR A 31 5.57 8.42 -8.02
CA THR A 31 4.78 9.66 -7.85
C THR A 31 3.84 9.57 -6.65
N TYR A 32 3.26 8.40 -6.39
CA TYR A 32 2.43 8.16 -5.21
C TYR A 32 3.25 8.25 -3.92
N ILE A 33 4.41 7.56 -3.86
CA ILE A 33 5.31 7.57 -2.69
C ILE A 33 5.79 8.99 -2.38
N ASP A 34 6.22 9.76 -3.40
CA ASP A 34 6.69 11.14 -3.24
C ASP A 34 5.60 12.06 -2.68
N ARG A 35 4.33 11.78 -2.96
CA ARG A 35 3.20 12.49 -2.34
C ARG A 35 3.03 12.08 -0.89
N GLN A 36 3.13 10.79 -0.57
CA GLN A 36 3.00 10.31 0.82
C GLN A 36 4.12 10.85 1.71
N LEU A 37 5.36 10.90 1.22
CA LEU A 37 6.52 11.44 1.96
C LEU A 37 6.37 12.91 2.36
N ARG A 38 5.50 13.69 1.70
CA ARG A 38 5.20 15.08 2.09
C ARG A 38 4.31 15.15 3.35
N TYR A 39 3.52 14.11 3.59
CA TYR A 39 2.65 14.01 4.77
C TYR A 39 3.34 13.27 5.90
N ASP A 40 4.08 12.21 5.55
CA ASP A 40 4.79 11.36 6.48
C ASP A 40 6.26 11.17 6.02
N PRO A 41 7.19 11.99 6.53
CA PRO A 41 8.59 11.93 6.14
C PRO A 41 9.33 10.71 6.72
N ASP A 42 8.74 9.96 7.67
CA ASP A 42 9.33 8.74 8.22
C ASP A 42 8.69 7.44 7.67
N LEU A 43 7.92 7.56 6.59
CA LEU A 43 7.26 6.45 5.90
C LEU A 43 8.26 5.35 5.48
N TRP A 44 7.92 4.12 5.84
CA TRP A 44 8.58 2.91 5.35
C TRP A 44 7.85 2.34 4.14
N VAL A 45 8.61 2.01 3.09
CA VAL A 45 8.08 1.36 1.88
C VAL A 45 8.72 -0.02 1.75
N LEU A 46 7.88 -1.04 1.56
CA LEU A 46 8.31 -2.41 1.31
C LEU A 46 7.87 -2.82 -0.09
N GLU A 47 8.84 -3.19 -0.94
CA GLU A 47 8.57 -3.82 -2.23
C GLU A 47 8.47 -5.32 -2.04
N VAL A 48 7.40 -5.92 -2.57
CA VAL A 48 7.12 -7.35 -2.44
C VAL A 48 6.76 -7.92 -3.80
N GLU A 49 7.52 -8.91 -4.25
CA GLU A 49 7.21 -9.68 -5.44
C GLU A 49 6.29 -10.86 -5.10
N ALA A 50 5.12 -10.92 -5.73
CA ALA A 50 4.15 -11.98 -5.54
C ALA A 50 3.58 -12.46 -6.90
N PRO A 51 3.43 -13.77 -7.14
CA PRO A 51 3.02 -14.30 -8.45
C PRO A 51 1.64 -13.84 -8.94
N ASP A 52 0.74 -13.48 -8.02
CA ASP A 52 -0.66 -13.16 -8.28
C ASP A 52 -1.06 -11.76 -7.82
N PHE A 53 -0.07 -10.90 -7.51
CA PHE A 53 -0.24 -9.57 -6.93
C PHE A 53 -1.04 -9.56 -5.63
N ARG A 54 -1.06 -10.66 -4.87
CA ARG A 54 -1.64 -10.70 -3.53
C ARG A 54 -0.56 -10.59 -2.46
N PRO A 55 -0.88 -10.03 -1.28
CA PRO A 55 0.04 -10.05 -0.16
C PRO A 55 0.42 -11.50 0.18
N PRO A 56 1.73 -11.83 0.25
CA PRO A 56 2.19 -13.16 0.67
C PRO A 56 2.21 -13.31 2.22
N PHE A 57 1.43 -12.49 2.91
CA PHE A 57 1.33 -12.42 4.37
C PHE A 57 -0.12 -12.18 4.79
N GLU A 58 -0.43 -12.44 6.06
CA GLU A 58 -1.77 -12.21 6.60
C GLU A 58 -2.10 -10.71 6.59
N ALA A 59 -3.15 -10.34 5.87
CA ALA A 59 -3.57 -8.95 5.70
C ALA A 59 -5.09 -8.84 5.58
N THR A 60 -5.68 -7.98 6.42
CA THR A 60 -7.05 -7.51 6.21
C THR A 60 -7.02 -6.36 5.22
N LEU A 61 -7.61 -6.58 4.04
CA LEU A 61 -7.71 -5.57 2.99
C LEU A 61 -9.06 -4.85 3.09
N ILE A 62 -9.02 -3.52 3.03
CA ILE A 62 -10.19 -2.65 2.98
C ILE A 62 -10.19 -1.76 1.74
#